data_AF-A0A1Y2E8Y5-F1
#
_entry.id   AF-A0A1Y2E8Y5-F1
#
_cell.length_a   1.000
_cell.length_b   1.000
_cell.length_c   1.000
_cell.angle_alpha   90.00
_cell.angle_beta   90.00
_cell.angle_gamma   90.00
#
_symmetry.space_group_name_H-M   'P 1'
#
loop_
_entity.id
_entity.type
_entity.pdbx_description
1 polymer ?
#
loop_
_entity_poly.entity_id
_entity_poly.type
_entity_poly.pdbx_seq_one_letter_code
_entity_poly.pdbx_strand_id
1 'polypeptide(L)'
;MTKGPGAIVEYLYIGDDRFEIRGSEDTIDVTIPIEPNDIKAYKDQKEIKFKYGKFQKNARETHTSIKSKITNEHVITIAGYCPNIKHINLIQCERITDEAIEVLISKCPKIEQISIGGCNITDKTIINLTKLTNLTGINIQRCNVSESALQILVRCCPKLESLNLSECYDVSDILISDICNYCPEIRYLGLSKCYKITESSLYEIKNKLKKIMSLDFYINN
;
A
#
# COMPACT_ATOMS: atom_id res chain seq x y z
N MET A 1 16.78 23.84 -9.92
CA MET A 1 16.45 23.11 -8.68
C MET A 1 17.26 21.82 -8.68
N THR A 2 18.28 21.75 -7.84
CA THR A 2 19.21 20.62 -7.76
C THR A 2 18.47 19.38 -7.25
N LYS A 3 18.51 18.29 -8.02
CA LYS A 3 18.04 16.97 -7.58
C LYS A 3 18.76 16.64 -6.27
N GLY A 4 18.04 16.65 -5.16
CA GLY A 4 18.61 16.33 -3.85
C GLY A 4 19.14 14.89 -3.85
N PRO A 5 20.16 14.57 -3.02
CA PRO A 5 20.65 13.20 -2.86
C PRO A 5 19.45 12.30 -2.57
N GLY A 6 19.15 11.38 -3.50
CA GLY A 6 17.99 10.51 -3.42
C GLY A 6 18.00 9.80 -2.07
N ALA A 7 17.02 10.12 -1.24
CA ALA A 7 17.02 9.64 0.13
C ALA A 7 16.99 8.11 0.15
N ILE A 8 17.64 7.51 1.16
CA ILE A 8 17.71 6.06 1.42
C ILE A 8 16.35 5.53 1.92
N VAL A 9 15.25 6.27 1.72
CA VAL A 9 13.92 5.85 2.17
C VAL A 9 13.45 4.71 1.30
N GLU A 10 13.49 3.52 1.87
CA GLU A 10 12.95 2.32 1.26
C GLU A 10 11.56 1.99 1.81
N TYR A 11 11.12 2.63 2.89
CA TYR A 11 9.90 2.27 3.60
C TYR A 11 9.15 3.55 4.04
N LEU A 12 7.84 3.58 3.83
CA LEU A 12 6.95 4.65 4.25
C LEU A 12 5.69 4.04 4.87
N TYR A 13 5.46 4.29 6.16
CA TYR A 13 4.27 3.78 6.87
C TYR A 13 3.54 4.92 7.56
N ILE A 14 2.22 5.02 7.34
CA ILE A 14 1.37 6.03 7.99
C ILE A 14 0.64 5.37 9.16
N GLY A 15 1.20 5.56 10.36
CA GLY A 15 0.50 5.28 11.62
C GLY A 15 0.54 3.84 12.12
N ASP A 16 1.36 2.95 11.57
CA ASP A 16 1.71 1.67 12.21
C ASP A 16 3.21 1.39 12.07
N ASP A 17 3.79 0.82 13.13
CA ASP A 17 5.22 0.73 13.45
C ASP A 17 6.11 0.33 12.26
N ARG A 18 6.80 1.35 11.72
CA ARG A 18 8.23 1.32 11.36
C ARG A 18 8.80 2.69 10.97
N PHE A 19 7.95 3.72 10.82
CA PHE A 19 8.36 5.14 10.76
C PHE A 19 7.49 5.94 11.72
N GLU A 20 8.11 6.53 12.73
CA GLU A 20 7.43 7.36 13.70
C GLU A 20 7.17 8.74 13.07
N ILE A 21 5.90 9.04 12.77
CA ILE A 21 5.48 10.41 12.48
C ILE A 21 5.55 11.16 13.82
N ARG A 22 6.62 11.92 14.07
CA ARG A 22 6.79 12.74 15.28
C ARG A 22 6.47 14.18 14.96
N GLY A 23 5.23 14.63 15.18
CA GLY A 23 4.82 15.99 14.86
C GLY A 23 3.90 16.62 15.89
N SER A 24 4.00 17.94 16.05
CA SER A 24 3.01 18.76 16.76
C SER A 24 1.71 18.86 15.95
N GLU A 25 0.58 19.22 16.59
CA GLU A 25 -0.81 19.24 16.05
C GLU A 25 -0.97 19.86 14.63
N ASP A 26 -0.02 20.72 14.22
CA ASP A 26 0.00 21.44 12.94
C ASP A 26 1.00 20.88 11.90
N THR A 27 1.63 19.71 12.14
CA THR A 27 2.74 19.20 11.32
C THR A 27 2.77 17.67 11.21
N ILE A 28 2.75 17.13 9.99
CA ILE A 28 3.16 15.74 9.74
C ILE A 28 4.64 15.75 9.40
N ASP A 29 5.47 15.34 10.35
CA ASP A 29 6.90 15.18 10.13
C ASP A 29 7.16 13.73 9.70
N VAL A 30 7.47 13.54 8.41
CA VAL A 30 7.95 12.26 7.91
C VAL A 30 9.47 12.24 8.11
N THR A 31 9.90 11.53 9.15
CA THR A 31 11.33 11.34 9.43
C THR A 31 11.88 10.27 8.49
N ILE A 32 12.88 10.65 7.72
CA ILE A 32 13.59 9.80 6.77
C ILE A 32 14.92 9.37 7.42
N PRO A 33 15.05 8.15 7.98
CA PRO A 33 16.32 7.64 8.46
C PRO A 33 17.25 7.36 7.27
N ILE A 34 18.45 7.91 7.34
CA ILE A 34 19.59 7.59 6.47
C ILE A 34 20.36 6.47 7.18
N GLU A 35 20.65 5.36 6.49
CA GLU A 35 21.33 4.19 7.09
C GLU A 35 22.74 4.50 7.66
N PRO A 36 23.23 3.66 8.60
CA PRO A 36 24.16 4.07 9.67
C PRO A 36 25.64 4.28 9.28
N ASN A 37 26.02 4.16 8.01
CA ASN A 37 27.45 4.06 7.66
C ASN A 37 28.20 5.40 7.64
N ASP A 38 27.54 6.53 7.93
CA ASP A 38 28.19 7.82 8.11
C ASP A 38 27.71 8.50 9.41
N ILE A 39 28.49 8.36 10.48
CA ILE A 39 28.23 8.96 11.81
C ILE A 39 28.07 10.49 11.74
N LYS A 40 28.53 11.15 10.66
CA LYS A 40 28.27 12.58 10.41
C LYS A 40 26.84 12.89 9.92
N ALA A 41 26.15 11.96 9.27
CA ALA A 41 24.80 12.16 8.71
C ALA A 41 23.67 12.11 9.77
N TYR A 42 23.96 11.63 10.99
CA TYR A 42 23.00 11.64 12.11
C TYR A 42 22.51 13.04 12.51
N LYS A 43 23.28 14.10 12.19
CA LYS A 43 22.91 15.48 12.53
C LYS A 43 22.09 16.18 11.44
N ASP A 44 22.03 15.64 10.23
CA ASP A 44 21.43 16.27 9.05
C ASP A 44 20.26 15.44 8.47
N GLN A 45 19.45 14.83 9.35
CA GLN A 45 18.19 14.19 8.91
C GLN A 45 17.35 15.20 8.12
N LYS A 46 17.04 14.88 6.87
CA LYS A 46 16.08 15.67 6.08
C LYS A 46 14.67 15.26 6.49
N GLU A 47 14.12 15.97 7.46
CA GLU A 47 12.70 15.89 7.80
C GLU A 47 11.87 16.54 6.68
N ILE A 48 10.94 15.78 6.07
CA ILE A 48 9.91 16.39 5.24
C ILE A 48 8.78 16.79 6.17
N LYS A 49 8.68 18.10 6.42
CA LYS A 49 7.65 18.69 7.28
C LYS A 49 6.48 19.20 6.45
N PHE A 50 5.30 18.63 6.68
CA PHE A 50 4.07 19.15 6.10
C PHE A 50 3.35 20.00 7.15
N LYS A 51 3.35 21.33 6.99
CA LYS A 51 2.66 22.26 7.90
C LYS A 51 1.22 22.48 7.45
N TYR A 52 0.27 22.28 8.36
CA TYR A 52 -1.14 22.64 8.18
C TYR A 52 -1.43 23.98 8.89
N GLY A 53 -2.44 24.71 8.40
CA GLY A 53 -2.79 26.03 8.94
C GLY A 53 -3.38 25.96 10.37
N LYS A 54 -2.91 26.85 11.25
CA LYS A 54 -3.27 26.96 12.68
C LYS A 54 -4.77 26.80 12.95
N PHE A 55 -5.17 25.77 13.69
CA PHE A 55 -6.44 25.73 14.41
C PHE A 55 -6.29 25.07 15.79
N GLN A 56 -7.22 25.41 16.68
CA GLN A 56 -7.05 25.52 18.14
C GLN A 56 -6.55 24.26 18.89
N LYS A 57 -5.59 24.50 19.79
CA LYS A 57 -5.14 23.65 20.92
C LYS A 57 -6.30 22.86 21.52
N ASN A 58 -6.39 21.57 21.21
CA ASN A 58 -6.97 20.51 22.03
C ASN A 58 -7.18 19.25 21.16
N ALA A 59 -6.21 18.35 21.13
CA ALA A 59 -6.41 16.91 21.44
C ALA A 59 -5.21 16.09 20.94
N ARG A 60 -4.91 15.02 21.68
CA ARG A 60 -4.15 13.87 21.18
C ARG A 60 -4.82 13.37 19.89
N GLU A 61 -4.29 13.76 18.73
CA GLU A 61 -4.85 13.33 17.46
C GLU A 61 -4.69 11.81 17.31
N THR A 62 -5.79 11.13 17.04
CA THR A 62 -5.78 9.68 16.83
C THR A 62 -5.14 9.35 15.48
N HIS A 63 -4.62 8.12 15.31
CA HIS A 63 -4.07 7.66 14.01
C HIS A 63 -5.03 7.92 12.84
N THR A 64 -6.33 7.82 13.08
CA THR A 64 -7.41 8.14 12.13
C THR A 64 -7.40 9.61 11.71
N SER A 65 -7.18 10.54 12.65
CA SER A 65 -7.11 11.98 12.38
C SER A 65 -5.94 12.33 11.47
N ILE A 66 -4.77 11.70 11.66
CA ILE A 66 -3.58 11.93 10.81
C ILE A 66 -3.82 11.42 9.39
N LYS A 67 -4.34 10.19 9.23
CA LYS A 67 -4.63 9.60 7.92
C LYS A 67 -5.61 10.44 7.10
N SER A 68 -6.60 11.07 7.75
CA SER A 68 -7.55 11.97 7.10
C SER A 68 -6.93 13.27 6.55
N LYS A 69 -5.73 13.65 7.02
CA LYS A 69 -5.02 14.87 6.60
C LYS A 69 -4.11 14.63 5.39
N ILE A 70 -3.74 13.37 5.12
CA ILE A 70 -2.83 13.00 4.02
C ILE A 70 -3.55 13.13 2.68
N THR A 71 -2.96 13.89 1.74
CA THR A 71 -3.53 14.17 0.42
C THR A 71 -2.58 13.78 -0.71
N ASN A 72 -3.06 13.82 -1.96
CA ASN A 72 -2.24 13.57 -3.14
C ASN A 72 -0.92 14.36 -3.15
N GLU A 73 -0.96 15.65 -2.79
CA GLU A 73 0.22 16.52 -2.76
C GLU A 73 1.34 15.95 -1.87
N HIS A 74 0.97 15.33 -0.74
CA HIS A 74 1.90 14.72 0.20
C HIS A 74 2.62 13.54 -0.46
N VAL A 75 1.86 12.61 -1.04
CA VAL A 75 2.39 11.42 -1.71
C VAL A 75 3.23 11.79 -2.93
N ILE A 76 2.77 12.75 -3.74
CA ILE A 76 3.49 13.26 -4.92
C ILE A 76 4.81 13.90 -4.52
N THR A 77 4.81 14.67 -3.43
CA THR A 77 6.02 15.28 -2.87
C THR A 77 6.99 14.20 -2.42
N ILE A 78 6.53 13.23 -1.63
CA ILE A 78 7.36 12.12 -1.15
C ILE A 78 7.95 11.33 -2.32
N ALA A 79 7.15 10.98 -3.33
CA ALA A 79 7.62 10.31 -4.53
C ALA A 79 8.71 11.12 -5.28
N GLY A 80 8.64 12.45 -5.22
CA GLY A 80 9.68 13.34 -5.77
C GLY A 80 11.02 13.31 -5.04
N TYR A 81 11.03 13.02 -3.73
CA TYR A 81 12.24 13.01 -2.89
C TYR A 81 12.77 11.60 -2.58
N CYS A 82 11.91 10.58 -2.68
CA CYS A 82 12.17 9.21 -2.24
C CYS A 82 11.99 8.19 -3.38
N PRO A 83 12.84 8.21 -4.43
CA PRO A 83 12.70 7.31 -5.58
C PRO A 83 13.01 5.83 -5.27
N ASN A 84 13.58 5.54 -4.09
CA ASN A 84 13.98 4.20 -3.66
C ASN A 84 12.95 3.47 -2.79
N ILE A 85 11.74 4.03 -2.63
CA ILE A 85 10.69 3.37 -1.85
C ILE A 85 10.44 1.97 -2.40
N LYS A 86 10.52 0.98 -1.51
CA LYS A 86 10.15 -0.41 -1.71
C LYS A 86 8.82 -0.73 -1.04
N HIS A 87 8.56 -0.18 0.14
CA HIS A 87 7.37 -0.48 0.93
C HIS A 87 6.60 0.80 1.25
N ILE A 88 5.30 0.79 0.99
CA ILE A 88 4.45 1.93 1.30
C ILE A 88 3.10 1.49 1.89
N ASN A 89 2.69 2.12 3.00
CA ASN A 89 1.40 1.95 3.63
C ASN A 89 0.66 3.28 3.78
N LEU A 90 -0.44 3.40 3.03
CA LEU A 90 -1.39 4.51 2.98
C LEU A 90 -2.81 4.04 3.35
N ILE A 91 -2.96 2.91 4.06
CA ILE A 91 -4.29 2.39 4.43
C ILE A 91 -5.12 3.48 5.14
N GLN A 92 -6.37 3.64 4.71
CA GLN A 92 -7.36 4.61 5.19
C GLN A 92 -6.97 6.08 4.97
N CYS A 93 -6.06 6.36 4.03
CA CYS A 93 -5.83 7.73 3.57
C CYS A 93 -6.88 8.09 2.49
N GLU A 94 -8.11 8.38 2.91
CA GLU A 94 -9.29 8.53 2.03
C GLU A 94 -9.15 9.64 0.97
N ARG A 95 -8.27 10.62 1.19
CA ARG A 95 -8.01 11.73 0.25
C ARG A 95 -6.93 11.38 -0.80
N ILE A 96 -6.45 10.15 -0.82
CA ILE A 96 -5.54 9.63 -1.85
C ILE A 96 -6.37 9.04 -3.00
N THR A 97 -6.05 9.48 -4.22
CA THR A 97 -6.69 9.02 -5.46
C THR A 97 -5.69 8.41 -6.43
N ASP A 98 -6.20 7.91 -7.57
CA ASP A 98 -5.39 7.35 -8.66
C ASP A 98 -4.22 8.24 -9.08
N GLU A 99 -4.41 9.57 -9.08
CA GLU A 99 -3.39 10.56 -9.49
C GLU A 99 -2.10 10.43 -8.66
N ALA A 100 -2.24 10.36 -7.34
CA ALA A 100 -1.08 10.25 -6.46
C ALA A 100 -0.37 8.92 -6.62
N ILE A 101 -1.14 7.83 -6.77
CA ILE A 101 -0.58 6.49 -6.94
C ILE A 101 0.11 6.34 -8.30
N GLU A 102 -0.43 6.96 -9.36
CA GLU A 102 0.22 7.00 -10.67
C GLU A 102 1.57 7.71 -10.61
N VAL A 103 1.64 8.89 -9.98
CA VAL A 103 2.89 9.62 -9.81
C VAL A 103 3.87 8.80 -8.96
N LEU A 104 3.40 8.19 -7.87
CA LEU A 104 4.21 7.33 -7.01
C LEU A 104 4.83 6.18 -7.81
N ILE A 105 4.03 5.42 -8.56
CA ILE A 105 4.50 4.30 -9.40
C ILE A 105 5.52 4.80 -10.43
N SER A 106 5.27 5.96 -11.05
CA SER A 106 6.17 6.52 -12.07
C SER A 106 7.54 6.92 -11.54
N LYS A 107 7.61 7.39 -10.27
CA LYS A 107 8.84 7.90 -9.66
C LYS A 107 9.55 6.88 -8.77
N CYS A 108 8.84 5.87 -8.29
CA CYS A 108 9.33 4.85 -7.36
C CYS A 108 9.19 3.45 -7.96
N PRO A 109 9.95 3.09 -9.02
CA PRO A 109 9.80 1.80 -9.71
C PRO A 109 10.30 0.59 -8.89
N LYS A 110 10.91 0.83 -7.72
CA LYS A 110 11.42 -0.21 -6.82
C LYS A 110 10.38 -0.71 -5.81
N ILE A 111 9.13 -0.27 -5.90
CA ILE A 111 8.07 -0.72 -4.98
C ILE A 111 7.89 -2.24 -5.08
N GLU A 112 7.97 -2.88 -3.93
CA GLU A 112 7.76 -4.30 -3.66
C GLU A 112 6.45 -4.51 -2.90
N GLN A 113 6.11 -3.63 -1.95
CA GLN A 113 4.90 -3.73 -1.14
C GLN A 113 4.11 -2.42 -1.13
N ILE A 114 2.83 -2.48 -1.47
CA ILE A 114 1.92 -1.33 -1.46
C ILE A 114 0.62 -1.65 -0.74
N SER A 115 0.29 -0.85 0.27
CA SER A 115 -0.98 -0.93 1.00
C SER A 115 -1.74 0.38 0.85
N ILE A 116 -2.86 0.34 0.14
CA ILE A 116 -3.70 1.50 -0.21
C ILE A 116 -5.18 1.22 0.06
N GLY A 117 -5.47 0.23 0.92
CA GLY A 117 -6.84 -0.12 1.29
C GLY A 117 -7.60 1.05 1.92
N GLY A 118 -8.85 1.27 1.51
CA GLY A 118 -9.67 2.39 1.94
C GLY A 118 -9.25 3.76 1.37
N CYS A 119 -8.38 3.79 0.36
CA CYS A 119 -8.16 5.00 -0.46
C CYS A 119 -9.22 5.11 -1.57
N ASN A 120 -9.42 6.31 -2.12
CA ASN A 120 -10.35 6.56 -3.22
C ASN A 120 -9.72 6.24 -4.59
N ILE A 121 -9.37 4.97 -4.79
CA ILE A 121 -8.74 4.46 -6.02
C ILE A 121 -9.74 3.69 -6.90
N THR A 122 -9.40 3.53 -8.17
CA THR A 122 -10.19 2.78 -9.15
C THR A 122 -9.34 1.74 -9.87
N ASP A 123 -9.94 1.05 -10.85
CA ASP A 123 -9.25 0.14 -11.77
C ASP A 123 -8.01 0.76 -12.41
N LYS A 124 -7.96 2.09 -12.60
CA LYS A 124 -6.77 2.78 -13.12
C LYS A 124 -5.54 2.52 -12.27
N THR A 125 -5.67 2.59 -10.94
CA THR A 125 -4.58 2.26 -10.02
C THR A 125 -4.18 0.79 -10.17
N ILE A 126 -5.16 -0.12 -10.22
CA ILE A 126 -4.91 -1.56 -10.36
C ILE A 126 -4.12 -1.88 -11.64
N ILE A 127 -4.52 -1.28 -12.77
CA ILE A 127 -3.78 -1.44 -14.03
C ILE A 127 -2.39 -0.81 -13.94
N ASN A 128 -2.23 0.36 -13.30
CA ASN A 128 -0.92 0.97 -13.12
C ASN A 128 0.04 0.13 -12.27
N LEU A 129 -0.46 -0.61 -11.27
CA LEU A 129 0.37 -1.51 -10.45
C LEU A 129 1.07 -2.59 -11.28
N THR A 130 0.49 -3.02 -12.40
CA THR A 130 1.12 -4.01 -13.31
C THR A 130 2.47 -3.56 -13.89
N LYS A 131 2.76 -2.25 -13.85
CA LYS A 131 4.04 -1.67 -14.30
C LYS A 131 5.18 -1.94 -13.32
N LEU A 132 4.90 -2.32 -12.08
CA LEU A 132 5.90 -2.61 -11.06
C LEU A 132 6.31 -4.10 -11.11
N THR A 133 7.52 -4.38 -11.59
CA THR A 133 8.01 -5.75 -11.82
C THR A 133 8.50 -6.48 -10.56
N ASN A 134 8.58 -5.77 -9.44
CA ASN A 134 9.08 -6.28 -8.15
C ASN A 134 7.98 -6.45 -7.10
N LEU A 135 6.70 -6.27 -7.46
CA LEU A 135 5.59 -6.40 -6.52
C LEU A 135 5.53 -7.82 -5.94
N THR A 136 5.61 -7.87 -4.61
CA THR A 136 5.43 -9.06 -3.78
C THR A 136 4.26 -8.91 -2.82
N GLY A 137 3.85 -7.68 -2.48
CA GLY A 137 2.76 -7.41 -1.54
C GLY A 137 1.79 -6.34 -2.01
N ILE A 138 0.50 -6.65 -2.02
CA ILE A 138 -0.58 -5.70 -2.32
C ILE A 138 -1.68 -5.80 -1.27
N ASN A 139 -2.06 -4.68 -0.67
CA ASN A 139 -3.26 -4.57 0.16
C ASN A 139 -4.16 -3.46 -0.37
N ILE A 140 -5.31 -3.86 -0.90
CA ILE A 140 -6.34 -2.98 -1.46
C ILE A 140 -7.69 -3.23 -0.78
N GLN A 141 -7.67 -3.64 0.49
CA GLN A 141 -8.90 -3.91 1.25
C GLN A 141 -9.85 -2.71 1.21
N ARG A 142 -11.16 -2.97 1.15
CA ARG A 142 -12.21 -1.92 1.10
C ARG A 142 -12.08 -0.95 -0.09
N CYS A 143 -11.34 -1.30 -1.15
CA CYS A 143 -11.33 -0.52 -2.38
C CYS A 143 -12.43 -0.99 -3.34
N ASN A 144 -13.05 -0.04 -4.04
CA ASN A 144 -14.08 -0.31 -5.04
C ASN A 144 -13.43 -0.52 -6.42
N VAL A 145 -13.00 -1.74 -6.70
CA VAL A 145 -12.31 -2.13 -7.94
C VAL A 145 -12.98 -3.33 -8.57
N SER A 146 -12.98 -3.40 -9.89
CA SER A 146 -13.61 -4.49 -10.62
C SER A 146 -12.79 -5.77 -10.56
N GLU A 147 -13.47 -6.91 -10.60
CA GLU A 147 -12.83 -8.21 -10.72
C GLU A 147 -11.93 -8.28 -11.97
N SER A 148 -12.37 -7.71 -13.10
CA SER A 148 -11.62 -7.72 -14.35
C SER A 148 -10.26 -7.02 -14.24
N ALA A 149 -10.18 -5.90 -13.51
CA ALA A 149 -8.90 -5.25 -13.25
C ALA A 149 -7.98 -6.12 -12.37
N LEU A 150 -8.55 -6.80 -11.37
CA LEU A 150 -7.80 -7.72 -10.50
C LEU A 150 -7.29 -8.95 -11.25
N GLN A 151 -8.06 -9.50 -12.19
CA GLN A 151 -7.62 -10.60 -13.05
C GLN A 151 -6.39 -10.20 -13.89
N ILE A 152 -6.39 -8.98 -14.43
CA ILE A 152 -5.23 -8.44 -15.15
C ILE A 152 -4.03 -8.32 -14.20
N LEU A 153 -4.23 -7.76 -13.00
CA LEU A 153 -3.19 -7.60 -12.00
C LEU A 153 -2.49 -8.93 -11.66
N VAL A 154 -3.25 -9.97 -11.30
CA VAL A 154 -2.68 -11.25 -10.86
C VAL A 154 -1.98 -11.98 -12.00
N ARG A 155 -2.44 -11.81 -13.25
CA ARG A 155 -1.76 -12.36 -14.45
C ARG A 155 -0.44 -11.67 -14.76
N CYS A 156 -0.30 -10.39 -14.40
CA CYS A 156 0.92 -9.60 -14.63
C CYS A 156 1.93 -9.65 -13.48
N CYS A 157 1.51 -10.09 -12.28
CA CYS A 157 2.34 -10.07 -11.07
C CYS A 157 2.56 -11.48 -10.47
N PRO A 158 3.34 -12.36 -11.14
CA PRO A 158 3.50 -13.76 -10.70
C PRO A 158 4.34 -13.94 -9.43
N LYS A 159 5.04 -12.89 -8.98
CA LYS A 159 5.87 -12.88 -7.76
C LYS A 159 5.09 -12.49 -6.50
N LEU A 160 3.77 -12.31 -6.58
CA LEU A 160 2.98 -11.94 -5.42
C LEU A 160 3.05 -13.01 -4.32
N GLU A 161 3.44 -12.59 -3.13
CA GLU A 161 3.52 -13.38 -1.91
C GLU A 161 2.39 -13.01 -0.92
N SER A 162 1.91 -11.77 -0.97
CA SER A 162 0.87 -11.27 -0.06
C SER A 162 -0.17 -10.47 -0.84
N LEU A 163 -1.43 -10.90 -0.79
CA LEU A 163 -2.55 -10.21 -1.43
C LEU A 163 -3.72 -10.07 -0.45
N ASN A 164 -4.12 -8.85 -0.13
CA ASN A 164 -5.31 -8.58 0.67
C ASN A 164 -6.39 -7.90 -0.17
N LEU A 165 -7.49 -8.63 -0.37
CA LEU A 165 -8.71 -8.22 -1.07
C LEU A 165 -9.92 -8.14 -0.14
N SER A 166 -9.70 -8.12 1.18
CA SER A 166 -10.81 -8.12 2.15
C SER A 166 -11.75 -6.93 1.90
N GLU A 167 -13.05 -7.16 2.01
CA GLU A 167 -14.10 -6.17 1.73
C GLU A 167 -14.08 -5.63 0.27
N CYS A 168 -13.44 -6.32 -0.67
CA CYS A 168 -13.66 -6.13 -2.11
C CYS A 168 -14.81 -7.02 -2.57
N TYR A 169 -16.01 -6.43 -2.69
CA TYR A 169 -17.25 -7.18 -2.87
C TYR A 169 -17.44 -7.86 -4.23
N ASP A 170 -16.65 -7.47 -5.23
CA ASP A 170 -16.72 -8.06 -6.57
C ASP A 170 -15.88 -9.32 -6.76
N VAL A 171 -15.05 -9.68 -5.78
CA VAL A 171 -14.19 -10.89 -5.82
C VAL A 171 -15.05 -12.16 -5.77
N SER A 172 -14.93 -13.00 -6.79
CA SER A 172 -15.59 -14.30 -6.92
C SER A 172 -14.60 -15.46 -7.07
N ASP A 173 -15.13 -16.67 -7.17
CA ASP A 173 -14.35 -17.89 -7.43
C ASP A 173 -13.50 -17.82 -8.71
N ILE A 174 -13.93 -17.03 -9.69
CA ILE A 174 -13.18 -16.85 -10.95
C ILE A 174 -11.83 -16.20 -10.67
N LEU A 175 -11.81 -15.12 -9.89
CA LEU A 175 -10.56 -14.46 -9.51
C LEU A 175 -9.68 -15.36 -8.65
N ILE A 176 -10.27 -16.15 -7.75
CA ILE A 176 -9.50 -17.10 -6.94
C ILE A 176 -8.80 -18.14 -7.81
N SER A 177 -9.48 -18.65 -8.84
CA SER A 177 -8.84 -19.56 -9.80
C SER A 177 -7.68 -18.90 -10.54
N ASP A 178 -7.84 -17.65 -10.99
CA ASP A 178 -6.75 -16.88 -11.60
C ASP A 178 -5.57 -16.69 -10.62
N ILE A 179 -5.81 -16.32 -9.36
CA ILE A 179 -4.76 -16.21 -8.33
C ILE A 179 -4.01 -17.54 -8.18
N CYS A 180 -4.75 -18.65 -8.10
CA CYS A 180 -4.15 -19.98 -7.95
C CYS A 180 -3.31 -20.42 -9.15
N ASN A 181 -3.65 -19.95 -10.36
CA ASN A 181 -2.95 -20.32 -11.60
C ASN A 181 -1.75 -19.41 -11.89
N TYR A 182 -1.82 -18.13 -11.53
CA TYR A 182 -0.83 -17.12 -11.94
C TYR A 182 0.08 -16.62 -10.80
N CYS A 183 -0.30 -16.78 -9.54
CA CYS A 183 0.48 -16.35 -8.37
C CYS A 183 0.85 -17.52 -7.44
N PRO A 184 1.72 -18.45 -7.86
CA PRO A 184 2.06 -19.65 -7.07
C PRO A 184 2.86 -19.34 -5.79
N GLU A 185 3.40 -18.12 -5.67
CA GLU A 185 4.22 -17.66 -4.54
C GLU A 185 3.41 -17.14 -3.35
N ILE A 186 2.07 -17.10 -3.45
CA ILE A 186 1.20 -16.58 -2.39
C ILE A 186 1.40 -17.34 -1.07
N ARG A 187 1.71 -16.56 -0.02
CA ARG A 187 1.85 -16.94 1.39
C ARG A 187 0.72 -16.39 2.24
N TYR A 188 0.27 -15.17 1.94
CA TYR A 188 -0.85 -14.51 2.62
C TYR A 188 -1.95 -14.17 1.60
N LEU A 189 -3.18 -14.58 1.90
CA LEU A 189 -4.36 -14.25 1.10
C LEU A 189 -5.51 -13.78 2.01
N GLY A 190 -5.89 -12.51 1.89
CA GLY A 190 -7.00 -11.91 2.64
C GLY A 190 -8.26 -11.80 1.78
N LEU A 191 -9.34 -12.47 2.19
CA LEU A 191 -10.62 -12.62 1.50
C LEU A 191 -11.82 -12.40 2.43
N SER A 192 -11.60 -11.77 3.58
CA SER A 192 -12.67 -11.54 4.56
C SER A 192 -13.76 -10.65 3.95
N LYS A 193 -15.03 -11.04 4.13
CA LYS A 193 -16.20 -10.34 3.58
C LYS A 193 -16.23 -10.22 2.04
N CYS A 194 -15.57 -11.15 1.34
CA CYS A 194 -15.76 -11.36 -0.10
C CYS A 194 -16.90 -12.36 -0.33
N TYR A 195 -18.14 -11.86 -0.43
CA TYR A 195 -19.34 -12.69 -0.34
C TYR A 195 -19.67 -13.55 -1.57
N LYS A 196 -18.95 -13.37 -2.69
CA LYS A 196 -19.15 -14.19 -3.91
C LYS A 196 -18.21 -15.40 -3.99
N ILE A 197 -17.43 -15.64 -2.93
CA ILE A 197 -16.51 -16.79 -2.82
C ILE A 197 -17.26 -17.97 -2.20
N THR A 198 -17.10 -19.16 -2.78
CA THR A 198 -17.68 -20.41 -2.30
C THR A 198 -16.62 -21.38 -1.76
N GLU A 199 -17.05 -22.53 -1.25
CA GLU A 199 -16.15 -23.61 -0.83
C GLU A 199 -15.25 -24.13 -1.96
N SER A 200 -15.67 -23.98 -3.22
CA SER A 200 -14.88 -24.37 -4.40
C SER A 200 -13.53 -23.64 -4.43
N SER A 201 -13.54 -22.35 -4.12
CA SER A 201 -12.33 -21.53 -4.01
C SER A 201 -11.38 -22.02 -2.92
N LEU A 202 -11.91 -22.41 -1.76
CA LEU A 202 -11.10 -22.91 -0.65
C LEU A 202 -10.42 -24.24 -1.01
N TYR A 203 -11.14 -25.11 -1.72
CA TYR A 203 -10.58 -26.34 -2.24
C TYR A 203 -9.46 -26.07 -3.26
N GLU A 204 -9.66 -25.11 -4.16
CA GLU A 204 -8.65 -24.74 -5.15
C GLU A 204 -7.40 -24.13 -4.51
N ILE A 205 -7.57 -23.19 -3.57
CA ILE A 205 -6.49 -22.59 -2.79
C ILE A 205 -5.67 -23.68 -2.09
N LYS A 206 -6.32 -24.57 -1.35
CA LYS A 206 -5.67 -25.68 -0.62
C LYS A 206 -4.86 -26.58 -1.56
N ASN A 207 -5.36 -26.82 -2.77
CA ASN A 207 -4.73 -27.74 -3.70
C ASN A 207 -3.63 -27.11 -4.55
N LYS A 208 -3.74 -25.83 -4.91
CA LYS A 208 -2.80 -25.17 -5.83
C LYS A 208 -1.78 -24.28 -5.13
N LEU A 209 -2.17 -23.55 -4.09
CA LEU A 209 -1.27 -22.63 -3.39
C LEU A 209 -0.45 -23.35 -2.31
N LYS A 210 0.65 -24.00 -2.72
CA LYS A 210 1.49 -24.82 -1.84
C LYS A 210 2.29 -24.04 -0.79
N LYS A 211 2.43 -22.72 -0.98
CA LYS A 211 3.19 -21.82 -0.10
C LYS A 211 2.32 -21.05 0.88
N ILE A 212 0.99 -21.25 0.84
CA ILE A 212 0.08 -20.50 1.69
C ILE A 212 0.35 -20.78 3.18
N MET A 213 0.50 -19.71 3.94
CA MET A 213 0.77 -19.72 5.39
C MET A 213 -0.39 -19.12 6.18
N SER A 214 -1.11 -18.17 5.58
CA SER A 214 -2.23 -17.49 6.19
C SER A 214 -3.33 -17.24 5.16
N LEU A 215 -4.56 -17.58 5.53
CA LEU A 215 -5.76 -17.36 4.73
C LEU A 215 -6.83 -16.76 5.63
N ASP A 216 -7.19 -15.50 5.39
CA ASP A 216 -8.24 -14.82 6.14
C ASP A 216 -9.52 -14.86 5.31
N PHE A 217 -10.52 -15.64 5.70
CA PHE A 217 -11.81 -15.71 4.99
C PHE A 217 -12.98 -15.70 5.99
N TYR A 218 -14.16 -15.36 5.50
CA TYR A 218 -15.41 -15.47 6.26
C TYR A 218 -16.46 -16.18 5.40
N ILE A 219 -16.92 -17.37 5.83
CA ILE A 219 -18.10 -18.03 5.23
C ILE A 219 -19.32 -17.49 5.95
N ASN A 220 -20.26 -16.90 5.19
CA ASN A 220 -21.62 -16.75 5.66
C ASN A 220 -22.26 -18.15 5.64
N ASN A 221 -22.49 -18.74 6.81
CA ASN A 221 -23.32 -19.95 6.95
C ASN A 221 -24.78 -19.63 6.65
#